data_AF-A0A523SA62-F1
#
_entry.id   AF-A0A523SA62-F1
#
_cell.length_a   1.000
_cell.length_b   1.000
_cell.length_c   1.000
_cell.angle_alpha   90.00
_cell.angle_beta   90.00
_cell.angle_gamma   90.00
#
_symmetry.space_group_name_H-M   'P 1'
#
loop_
_entity.id
_entity.type
_entity.pdbx_description
1 polymer ?
#
loop_
_entity_poly.entity_id
_entity_poly.type
_entity_poly.pdbx_seq_one_letter_code
_entity_poly.pdbx_strand_id
1 'polypeptide(L)'
;MSEVMSEWSSCCRRCRLMQIDSLFSIIGLSLVILGILAILLGVILITRESDQGNTEVHRESKGIILLGPIPIVWGYGKKGWAVAIIVGMMLVLVWFLFRG
;
A
#
# COMPACT_ATOMS: atom_id res chain seq x y z
N MET A 1 29.33 20.53 -40.16
CA MET A 1 29.99 19.59 -39.23
C MET A 1 29.47 19.70 -37.79
N SER A 2 28.97 20.88 -37.38
CA SER A 2 28.31 21.11 -36.08
C SER A 2 26.90 20.51 -35.94
N GLU A 3 26.13 20.39 -37.03
CA GLU A 3 24.76 19.85 -37.00
C GLU A 3 24.69 18.35 -36.69
N VAL A 4 25.72 17.59 -37.12
CA VAL A 4 25.80 16.15 -36.86
C VAL A 4 25.94 15.91 -35.35
N MET A 5 26.75 16.69 -34.64
CA MET A 5 26.97 16.53 -33.19
C MET A 5 25.71 16.80 -32.33
N SER A 6 24.82 17.71 -32.75
CA SER A 6 23.55 17.94 -32.04
C SER A 6 22.58 16.76 -32.13
N GLU A 7 22.58 16.03 -33.24
CA GLU A 7 21.71 14.89 -33.47
C GLU A 7 22.13 13.66 -32.64
N TRP A 8 23.43 13.40 -32.52
CA TRP A 8 23.98 12.35 -31.64
C TRP A 8 23.68 12.60 -30.16
N SER A 9 23.73 13.87 -29.72
CA SER A 9 23.42 14.24 -28.33
C SER A 9 21.94 14.00 -27.97
N SER A 10 21.05 14.10 -28.96
CA SER A 10 19.60 13.90 -28.79
C SER A 10 19.24 12.40 -28.77
N CYS A 11 19.92 11.59 -29.58
CA CYS A 11 19.77 10.12 -29.56
C CYS A 11 20.30 9.51 -28.25
N CYS A 12 21.46 9.98 -27.76
CA CYS A 12 22.03 9.51 -26.49
C CYS A 12 21.16 9.89 -25.27
N ARG A 13 20.53 11.07 -25.29
CA ARG A 13 19.61 11.52 -24.23
C ARG A 13 18.31 10.72 -24.20
N ARG A 14 17.84 10.26 -25.37
CA ARG A 14 16.62 9.43 -25.49
C ARG A 14 16.83 7.99 -25.02
N CYS A 15 18.00 7.39 -25.29
CA CYS A 15 18.35 6.07 -24.73
C CYS A 15 18.46 6.08 -23.20
N ARG A 16 18.95 7.18 -22.60
CA ARG A 16 19.06 7.31 -21.13
C ARG A 16 17.71 7.35 -20.41
N LEU A 17 16.68 7.96 -21.02
CA LEU A 17 15.32 8.02 -20.46
C LEU A 17 14.67 6.63 -20.41
N MET A 18 14.83 5.82 -21.46
CA MET A 18 14.24 4.48 -21.56
C MET A 18 14.75 3.50 -20.49
N GLN A 19 15.97 3.71 -20.00
CA GLN A 19 16.56 2.89 -18.94
C GLN A 19 16.07 3.28 -17.54
N ILE A 20 15.70 4.55 -17.33
CA ILE A 20 15.22 5.08 -16.06
C ILE A 20 13.76 4.66 -15.79
N ASP A 21 12.91 4.69 -16.82
CA ASP A 21 11.51 4.22 -16.72
C ASP A 21 11.43 2.76 -16.26
N SER A 22 12.34 1.91 -16.76
CA SER A 22 12.40 0.48 -16.41
C SER A 22 12.71 0.27 -14.92
N LEU A 23 13.62 1.05 -14.35
CA LEU A 23 14.00 0.93 -12.93
C LEU A 23 12.92 1.46 -12.00
N PHE A 24 12.30 2.59 -12.35
CA PHE A 24 11.20 3.17 -11.57
C PHE A 24 9.98 2.25 -11.58
N SER A 25 9.71 1.60 -12.72
CA SER A 25 8.65 0.61 -12.84
C SER A 25 8.89 -0.63 -11.99
N ILE A 26 10.14 -1.13 -11.90
CA ILE A 26 10.47 -2.30 -11.07
C ILE A 26 10.35 -1.98 -9.58
N ILE A 27 10.80 -0.80 -9.15
CA ILE A 27 10.69 -0.35 -7.75
C ILE A 27 9.22 -0.13 -7.37
N GLY A 28 8.42 0.48 -8.26
CA GLY A 28 6.99 0.63 -8.04
C GLY A 28 6.26 -0.72 -7.96
N LEU A 29 6.56 -1.65 -8.88
CA LEU A 29 5.95 -2.97 -8.91
C LEU A 29 6.28 -3.77 -7.63
N SER A 30 7.55 -3.75 -7.18
CA SER A 30 7.96 -4.47 -5.96
C SER A 30 7.28 -3.92 -4.71
N LEU A 31 7.10 -2.60 -4.62
CA LEU A 31 6.40 -1.96 -3.51
C LEU A 31 4.91 -2.33 -3.47
N VAL A 32 4.25 -2.39 -4.63
CA VAL A 32 2.85 -2.82 -4.73
C VAL A 32 2.70 -4.29 -4.31
N ILE A 33 3.58 -5.17 -4.80
CA ILE A 33 3.56 -6.60 -4.43
C ILE A 33 3.79 -6.76 -2.92
N LEU A 34 4.76 -6.06 -2.36
CA LEU A 34 5.03 -6.07 -0.91
C LEU A 34 3.83 -5.56 -0.09
N GLY A 35 3.17 -4.50 -0.56
CA GLY A 35 1.97 -3.97 0.09
C GLY A 35 0.84 -4.99 0.13
N ILE A 36 0.57 -5.68 -0.99
CA ILE A 36 -0.44 -6.74 -1.06
C ILE A 36 -0.10 -7.88 -0.09
N LEU A 37 1.16 -8.31 -0.07
CA LEU A 37 1.63 -9.38 0.81
C LEU A 37 1.50 -9.00 2.31
N ALA A 38 1.81 -7.76 2.65
CA ALA A 38 1.67 -7.22 4.01
C ALA A 38 0.20 -7.19 4.45
N ILE A 39 -0.72 -6.78 3.57
CA ILE A 39 -2.17 -6.79 3.87
C ILE A 39 -2.65 -8.23 4.11
N LEU A 40 -2.27 -9.18 3.25
CA LEU A 40 -2.61 -10.60 3.40
C LEU A 40 -2.14 -11.16 4.75
N LEU A 41 -0.87 -10.91 5.11
CA LEU A 41 -0.31 -11.33 6.39
C LEU A 41 -1.01 -10.67 7.57
N GLY A 42 -1.30 -9.38 7.48
CA GLY A 42 -2.04 -8.64 8.50
C GLY A 42 -3.43 -9.24 8.75
N VAL A 43 -4.18 -9.57 7.69
CA VAL A 43 -5.49 -10.21 7.80
C VAL A 43 -5.39 -11.58 8.46
N ILE A 44 -4.39 -12.40 8.09
CA ILE A 44 -4.20 -13.73 8.68
C ILE A 44 -3.85 -13.64 10.17
N LEU A 45 -2.97 -12.72 10.57
CA LEU A 45 -2.59 -12.53 11.98
C LEU A 45 -3.78 -12.09 12.84
N ILE A 46 -4.57 -11.13 12.37
CA ILE A 46 -5.79 -10.67 13.06
C ILE A 46 -6.81 -11.81 13.22
N THR A 47 -6.91 -12.67 12.20
CA THR A 47 -7.82 -13.83 12.23
C THR A 47 -7.34 -14.87 13.24
N ARG A 48 -6.03 -15.13 13.33
CA ARG A 48 -5.46 -16.11 14.28
C ARG A 48 -5.54 -15.65 15.74
N GLU A 49 -5.36 -14.36 16.02
CA GLU A 49 -5.51 -13.81 17.38
C GLU A 49 -6.95 -13.93 17.92
N SER A 50 -7.94 -14.13 17.05
CA SER A 50 -9.34 -14.30 17.44
C SER A 50 -9.70 -15.74 17.84
N ASP A 51 -8.80 -16.73 17.66
CA ASP A 51 -9.09 -18.15 17.88
C ASP A 51 -8.64 -18.66 19.28
N GLN A 52 -7.76 -17.92 19.98
CA GLN A 52 -7.10 -18.39 21.20
C GLN A 52 -7.70 -17.86 22.53
N GLY A 53 -8.92 -17.32 22.49
CA GLY A 53 -9.59 -16.71 23.65
C GLY A 53 -10.94 -17.35 23.98
N ASN A 54 -10.91 -18.52 24.62
CA ASN A 54 -11.84 -19.01 25.64
C ASN A 54 -13.34 -18.56 25.52
N THR A 55 -14.17 -19.46 25.01
CA THR A 55 -15.49 -19.85 25.58
C THR A 55 -16.54 -18.78 25.91
N GLU A 56 -16.63 -17.62 25.26
CA GLU A 56 -17.88 -16.85 25.29
C GLU A 56 -18.12 -16.22 23.93
N VAL A 57 -19.30 -16.50 23.36
CA VAL A 57 -19.77 -16.04 22.06
C VAL A 57 -20.06 -14.54 22.13
N HIS A 58 -19.03 -13.71 22.32
CA HIS A 58 -19.06 -12.30 21.97
C HIS A 58 -18.67 -12.19 20.49
N ARG A 59 -19.59 -12.67 19.65
CA ARG A 59 -19.55 -12.52 18.19
C ARG A 59 -19.73 -11.03 17.90
N GLU A 60 -18.69 -10.22 18.11
CA GLU A 60 -18.63 -8.88 17.57
C GLU A 60 -18.79 -9.06 16.06
N SER A 61 -19.98 -8.74 15.57
CA SER A 61 -20.33 -8.83 14.17
C SER A 61 -19.48 -7.80 13.43
N LYS A 62 -18.26 -8.18 13.08
CA LYS A 62 -17.33 -7.39 12.25
C LYS A 62 -17.81 -7.47 10.81
N GLY A 63 -18.95 -6.85 10.54
CA GLY A 63 -19.63 -6.88 9.26
C GLY A 63 -19.46 -5.57 8.52
N ILE A 64 -19.10 -5.65 7.24
CA ILE A 64 -19.25 -4.52 6.32
C ILE A 64 -20.74 -4.41 6.00
N ILE A 65 -21.41 -3.37 6.50
CA ILE A 65 -22.80 -3.10 6.15
C ILE A 65 -22.77 -2.28 4.86
N LEU A 66 -23.21 -2.89 3.77
CA LEU A 66 -23.38 -2.21 2.49
C LEU A 66 -24.70 -1.43 2.52
N LEU A 67 -24.64 -0.16 2.93
CA LEU A 67 -25.76 0.78 2.80
C LEU A 67 -25.72 1.37 1.37
N GLY A 68 -26.29 0.64 0.42
CA GLY A 68 -26.20 0.99 -1.00
C GLY A 68 -24.77 0.83 -1.55
N PRO A 69 -24.33 1.65 -2.54
CA PRO A 69 -22.98 1.55 -3.10
C PRO A 69 -21.87 2.04 -2.16
N ILE A 70 -22.21 2.46 -0.94
CA ILE A 70 -21.26 2.99 0.06
C ILE A 70 -21.01 1.89 1.10
N PRO A 71 -19.82 1.26 1.10
CA PRO A 71 -19.45 0.31 2.13
C PRO A 71 -19.20 1.02 3.47
N ILE A 72 -20.04 0.75 4.48
CA ILE A 72 -19.81 1.22 5.85
C ILE A 72 -19.20 0.07 6.65
N VAL A 73 -17.95 0.26 7.06
CA VAL A 73 -17.24 -0.74 7.84
C VAL A 73 -17.62 -0.58 9.31
N TRP A 74 -18.44 -1.50 9.83
CA TRP A 74 -18.95 -1.49 11.20
C TRP A 74 -18.37 -2.67 11.99
N GLY A 75 -18.06 -2.47 13.27
CA GLY A 75 -17.60 -3.55 14.15
C GLY A 75 -16.08 -3.75 14.22
N TYR A 76 -15.26 -2.76 13.85
CA TYR A 76 -13.88 -2.75 14.34
C TYR A 76 -13.91 -2.45 15.85
N GLY A 77 -13.78 -3.50 16.67
CA GLY A 77 -13.58 -3.34 18.11
C GLY A 77 -12.37 -2.45 18.43
N LYS A 78 -12.19 -2.09 19.70
CA LYS A 78 -11.17 -1.11 20.16
C LYS A 78 -9.76 -1.36 19.58
N LYS A 79 -9.40 -2.63 19.38
CA LYS A 79 -8.15 -3.06 18.75
C LYS A 79 -8.07 -2.72 17.24
N GLY A 80 -9.15 -2.92 16.49
CA GLY A 80 -9.19 -2.62 15.05
C GLY A 80 -9.10 -1.13 14.74
N TRP A 81 -9.75 -0.30 15.56
CA TRP A 81 -9.63 1.15 15.48
C TRP A 81 -8.20 1.64 15.76
N ALA A 82 -7.54 1.06 16.78
CA ALA A 82 -6.15 1.37 17.09
C ALA A 82 -5.21 1.00 15.93
N VAL A 83 -5.39 -0.18 15.32
CA VAL A 83 -4.60 -0.61 14.16
C VAL A 83 -4.81 0.33 12.97
N ALA A 84 -6.05 0.71 12.66
CA ALA A 84 -6.34 1.62 11.55
C ALA A 84 -5.67 2.99 11.74
N ILE A 85 -5.70 3.54 12.96
CA ILE A 85 -5.02 4.79 13.32
C ILE A 85 -3.51 4.65 13.15
N ILE A 86 -2.91 3.58 13.66
CA ILE A 86 -1.45 3.36 13.56
C ILE A 86 -1.01 3.28 12.10
N VAL A 87 -1.72 2.49 11.27
CA VAL A 87 -1.42 2.35 9.85
C VAL A 87 -1.58 3.67 9.11
N GLY A 88 -2.68 4.39 9.34
CA GLY A 88 -2.91 5.70 8.74
C GLY A 88 -1.85 6.72 9.14
N MET A 89 -1.47 6.76 10.41
CA MET A 89 -0.44 7.65 10.92
C MET A 89 0.94 7.34 10.32
N MET A 90 1.29 6.05 10.19
CA MET A 90 2.52 5.62 9.51
C MET A 90 2.54 6.08 8.03
N LEU A 91 1.43 5.89 7.30
CA LEU A 91 1.35 6.33 5.90
C LEU A 91 1.55 7.84 5.75
N VAL A 92 0.88 8.63 6.60
CA VAL A 92 1.01 10.10 6.59
C VAL A 92 2.45 10.51 6.89
N LEU A 93 3.10 9.85 7.86
CA LEU A 93 4.48 10.15 8.23
C LEU A 93 5.45 9.87 7.08
N VAL A 94 5.31 8.73 6.42
CA VAL A 94 6.14 8.36 5.26
C VAL A 94 5.90 9.31 4.10
N TRP A 95 4.64 9.66 3.83
CA TRP A 95 4.30 10.63 2.79
C TRP A 95 4.89 12.00 3.08
N PHE A 96 4.81 12.46 4.33
CA PHE A 96 5.41 13.73 4.75
C PHE A 96 6.93 13.73 4.59
N LEU A 97 7.61 12.63 4.95
CA LEU A 97 9.08 12.49 4.80
C LEU A 97 9.55 12.41 3.33
N PHE A 98 8.75 11.82 2.44
CA PHE A 98 9.07 11.74 1.01
C PHE A 98 8.71 13.01 0.25
N ARG A 99 7.73 13.79 0.74
CA ARG A 99 7.26 15.04 0.13
C ARG A 99 8.03 16.26 0.63
N GLY A 100 8.48 16.22 1.88
CA GLY A 100 9.26 17.27 2.56
C GLY A 100 10.72 17.32 2.15
#